data_AF-A0A661H956-F1
#
_entry.id   AF-A0A661H956-F1
#
_cell.length_a   1.000
_cell.length_b   1.000
_cell.length_c   1.000
_cell.angle_alpha   90.00
_cell.angle_beta   90.00
_cell.angle_gamma   90.00
#
_symmetry.space_group_name_H-M   'P 1'
#
loop_
_entity.id
_entity.type
_entity.pdbx_description
1 polymer ?
#
loop_
_entity_poly.entity_id
_entity_poly.type
_entity_poly.pdbx_seq_one_letter_code
_entity_poly.pdbx_strand_id
1 'polypeptide(L)' 'MSEFRKAKTRIRLSPGESVRIMRELQELSQNQLAEATGMPQSTISAIERERVNLGVERAKTLARALKCHPA' A
#
# COMPACT_ATOMS: atom_id res chain seq x y z
N MET A 1 -17.29 -20.51 12.55
CA MET A 1 -16.92 -19.30 11.80
C MET A 1 -16.44 -18.27 12.82
N SER A 2 -15.20 -17.80 12.72
CA SER A 2 -14.66 -16.79 13.64
C SER A 2 -15.32 -15.43 13.34
N GLU A 3 -15.90 -14.79 14.37
CA GLU A 3 -16.42 -13.44 14.24
C GLU A 3 -15.30 -12.48 13.83
N PHE A 4 -15.47 -11.78 12.71
CA PHE A 4 -14.57 -10.73 12.27
C PHE A 4 -14.54 -9.61 13.33
N ARG A 5 -13.41 -9.46 14.02
CA ARG A 5 -13.17 -8.34 14.94
C ARG A 5 -12.29 -7.29 14.27
N LYS A 6 -12.88 -6.13 13.98
CA LYS A 6 -12.15 -4.98 13.46
C LYS A 6 -11.09 -4.53 14.47
N ALA A 7 -9.85 -4.34 14.03
CA ALA A 7 -8.77 -3.84 14.87
C ALA A 7 -9.09 -2.41 15.39
N LYS A 8 -8.70 -2.11 16.63
CA LYS A 8 -8.79 -0.75 17.19
C LYS A 8 -7.89 0.19 16.39
N THR A 9 -8.48 1.12 15.63
CA THR A 9 -7.75 2.18 14.93
C THR A 9 -7.18 3.17 15.95
N ARG A 10 -5.85 3.19 16.12
CA ARG A 10 -5.16 4.12 17.02
C ARG A 10 -4.84 5.46 16.37
N ILE A 11 -4.62 5.44 15.06
CA ILE A 11 -4.25 6.58 14.23
C ILE A 11 -5.01 6.45 12.91
N ARG A 12 -5.53 7.58 12.39
CA ARG A 12 -6.04 7.61 11.02
C ARG A 12 -4.84 7.71 10.10
N LEU A 13 -4.72 6.76 9.19
CA LEU A 13 -3.72 6.75 8.13
C LEU A 13 -4.47 6.76 6.81
N SER A 14 -3.95 7.50 5.83
CA SER A 14 -4.43 7.38 4.47
C SER A 14 -3.95 6.08 3.82
N PRO A 15 -4.57 5.65 2.71
CA PRO A 15 -4.06 4.53 1.92
C PRO A 15 -2.62 4.78 1.44
N GLY A 16 -2.29 6.02 1.06
CA GLY A 16 -0.95 6.40 0.61
C GLY A 16 0.10 6.26 1.72
N GLU A 17 -0.22 6.76 2.92
CA GLU A 17 0.63 6.59 4.11
C GLU A 17 0.80 5.10 4.46
N SER A 18 -0.27 4.31 4.38
CA SER A 18 -0.23 2.88 4.67
C SER A 18 0.70 2.13 3.71
N VAL A 19 0.65 2.45 2.42
CA VAL A 19 1.55 1.88 1.40
C VAL A 19 3.00 2.25 1.71
N ARG A 20 3.27 3.51 2.04
CA ARG A 20 4.62 3.99 2.39
C ARG A 20 5.17 3.27 3.61
N ILE A 21 4.38 3.18 4.69
CA ILE A 21 4.79 2.52 5.94
C ILE A 21 5.09 1.05 5.66
N MET A 22 4.23 0.34 4.93
CA MET A 22 4.45 -1.07 4.59
C MET A 22 5.69 -1.28 3.72
N ARG A 23 5.97 -0.37 2.79
CA ARG A 23 7.18 -0.40 1.97
C ARG A 23 8.43 -0.23 2.83
N GLU A 24 8.44 0.77 3.71
CA GLU A 24 9.58 1.09 4.58
C GLU A 24 9.83 -0.01 5.60
N LEU A 25 8.78 -0.63 6.17
CA LEU A 25 8.90 -1.79 7.05
C LEU A 25 9.53 -3.02 6.39
N GLN A 26 9.47 -3.10 5.05
CA GLN A 26 10.08 -4.17 4.26
C GLN A 26 11.42 -3.74 3.64
N GLU A 27 11.94 -2.57 4.03
CA GLU A 27 13.21 -2.02 3.53
C GLU A 27 13.25 -1.83 2.00
N LEU A 28 12.08 -1.70 1.37
CA LEU A 28 11.99 -1.51 -0.06
C LEU A 28 12.14 -0.03 -0.42
N SER A 29 12.93 0.28 -1.44
CA SER A 29 12.89 1.57 -2.12
C SER A 29 11.64 1.67 -3.01
N GLN A 30 11.26 2.89 -3.40
CA GLN A 30 10.15 3.08 -4.34
C GLN A 30 10.43 2.45 -5.71
N ASN A 31 11.71 2.35 -6.11
CA ASN A 31 12.11 1.67 -7.35
C ASN A 31 11.93 0.15 -7.24
N GLN A 32 12.28 -0.45 -6.11
CA GLN A 32 12.07 -1.89 -5.90
C GLN A 32 10.58 -2.23 -5.84
N LEU A 33 9.76 -1.39 -5.21
CA LEU A 33 8.31 -1.59 -5.22
C LEU A 33 7.72 -1.38 -6.62
N ALA A 34 8.24 -0.42 -7.39
CA ALA A 34 7.87 -0.21 -8.79
C ALA A 34 8.17 -1.46 -9.64
N GLU A 35 9.34 -2.06 -9.48
CA GLU A 35 9.72 -3.31 -10.15
C GLU A 35 8.78 -4.47 -9.75
N ALA A 36 8.53 -4.64 -8.45
CA ALA A 36 7.66 -5.71 -7.94
C ALA A 36 6.17 -5.58 -8.36
N THR A 37 5.71 -4.36 -8.66
CA THR A 37 4.32 -4.07 -9.03
C THR A 37 4.11 -3.84 -10.53
N GLY A 38 5.20 -3.68 -11.30
CA GLY A 38 5.13 -3.25 -12.70
C GLY A 38 4.63 -1.82 -12.89
N MET A 39 4.58 -1.01 -11.82
CA MET A 39 4.12 0.38 -11.87
C MET A 39 5.33 1.32 -11.99
N PRO A 40 5.22 2.46 -12.70
CA PRO A 40 6.29 3.46 -12.68
C PRO A 40 6.57 3.95 -11.25
N GLN A 41 7.84 4.18 -10.88
CA GLN A 41 8.18 4.72 -9.56
C GLN A 41 7.49 6.07 -9.29
N SER A 42 7.29 6.90 -10.32
CA SER A 42 6.52 8.14 -10.23
C SER A 42 5.07 7.91 -9.78
N THR A 43 4.47 6.78 -10.17
CA THR A 43 3.12 6.38 -9.75
C THR A 43 3.12 5.94 -8.30
N ILE A 44 4.11 5.15 -7.86
CA ILE A 44 4.28 4.78 -6.44
C ILE A 44 4.42 6.03 -5.58
N SER A 45 5.31 6.95 -5.98
CA SER A 45 5.52 8.25 -5.35
C SER A 45 4.23 9.08 -5.26
N ALA A 46 3.43 9.12 -6.33
CA ALA A 46 2.16 9.84 -6.34
C ALA A 46 1.11 9.21 -5.40
N ILE A 47 1.08 7.88 -5.31
CA ILE A 47 0.20 7.15 -4.38
C ILE A 47 0.62 7.44 -2.93
N GLU A 48 1.90 7.32 -2.61
CA GLU A 48 2.44 7.57 -1.26
C GLU A 48 2.21 9.01 -0.78
N ARG A 49 2.08 9.96 -1.71
CA ARG A 49 1.84 11.38 -1.44
C ARG A 49 0.37 11.81 -1.66
N GLU A 50 -0.54 10.85 -1.84
CA GLU A 50 -1.97 11.09 -2.07
C GLU A 50 -2.27 12.05 -3.24
N ARG A 51 -1.39 12.09 -4.24
CA ARG A 51 -1.56 12.90 -5.45
C ARG A 51 -2.42 12.20 -6.50
N VAL A 52 -2.69 10.91 -6.32
CA VAL A 52 -3.58 10.12 -7.18
C VAL A 52 -4.47 9.23 -6.33
N ASN A 53 -5.71 9.03 -6.78
CA ASN A 53 -6.61 8.07 -6.14
C ASN A 53 -6.13 6.64 -6.39
N LEU A 54 -6.06 5.85 -5.31
CA LEU A 54 -5.72 4.43 -5.39
C LEU A 54 -6.94 3.63 -5.83
N GLY A 55 -7.01 3.29 -7.12
CA GLY A 55 -8.05 2.41 -7.65
C GLY A 55 -7.90 0.96 -7.16
N VAL A 56 -9.01 0.21 -7.18
CA VAL A 56 -9.11 -1.18 -6.65
C VAL A 56 -8.04 -2.11 -7.25
N GLU A 57 -7.79 -2.04 -8.55
CA GLU A 57 -6.80 -2.91 -9.21
C GLU A 57 -5.38 -2.61 -8.74
N ARG A 58 -5.03 -1.33 -8.60
CA ARG A 58 -3.72 -0.92 -8.06
C ARG A 58 -3.57 -1.31 -6.59
N ALA A 59 -4.64 -1.18 -5.81
CA ALA A 59 -4.65 -1.63 -4.41
C ALA A 59 -4.38 -3.14 -4.30
N LYS A 60 -5.01 -3.96 -5.16
CA LYS A 60 -4.75 -5.41 -5.21
C LYS A 60 -3.30 -5.73 -5.59
N THR A 61 -2.75 -5.04 -6.59
CA THR A 61 -1.35 -5.23 -7.00
C THR A 61 -0.38 -4.88 -5.88
N LEU A 62 -0.56 -3.74 -5.22
CA LEU A 62 0.25 -3.32 -4.07
C LEU A 62 0.11 -4.30 -2.91
N ALA A 63 -1.10 -4.75 -2.59
CA ALA A 63 -1.34 -5.70 -1.52
C ALA A 63 -0.60 -7.03 -1.75
N ARG A 64 -0.58 -7.52 -3.00
CA ARG A 64 0.20 -8.72 -3.36
C ARG A 64 1.70 -8.48 -3.23
N ALA A 65 2.21 -7.36 -3.76
CA ALA A 65 3.64 -7.04 -3.72
C ALA A 65 4.15 -6.84 -2.29
N LEU A 66 3.36 -6.18 -1.44
CA LEU A 66 3.66 -5.91 -0.04
C LEU A 66 3.23 -7.04 0.90
N LYS A 67 2.72 -8.16 0.37
CA LYS A 67 2.25 -9.33 1.15
C LYS A 67 1.28 -8.94 2.26
N CYS A 68 0.38 -8.00 2.00
CA CYS A 68 -0.63 -7.51 2.95
C CYS A 68 -2.06 -7.74 2.43
N HIS A 69 -3.04 -7.63 3.33
CA HIS A 69 -4.44 -7.82 2.95
C HIS A 69 -5.04 -6.50 2.40
N PRO A 70 -5.77 -6.51 1.26
CA PRO A 70 -6.31 -5.31 0.63
C PRO A 70 -7.59 -4.72 1.27
N ALA A 71 -7.93 -5.11 2.52
CA ALA A 71 -9.23 -4.80 3.14
C ALA A 71 -9.22 -3.54 4.01
#